data_AF-A0A0N1LKY2-F1
#
_entry.id   AF-A0A0N1LKY2-F1
#
_cell.length_a   1.000
_cell.length_b   1.000
_cell.length_c   1.000
_cell.angle_alpha   90.00
_cell.angle_beta   90.00
_cell.angle_gamma   90.00
#
_symmetry.space_group_name_H-M   'P 1'
#
loop_
_entity.id
_entity.type
_entity.pdbx_description
1 polymer ?
#
loop_
_entity_poly.entity_id
_entity_poly.type
_entity_poly.pdbx_seq_one_letter_code
_entity_poly.pdbx_strand_id
1 'polypeptide(L)'
;MVTRAVVGATRRDVLAGGIGLYAAGLLSPFLFPQALAEAASHAEGTRIMSTIKTKDGTEIFYKDWGPRDAQAIVFHHGWPLSADDWDAQMLF
;
A
#
# COMPACT_ATOMS: atom_id res chain seq x y z
N MET A 1 5.73 -55.72 15.10
CA MET A 1 5.91 -54.79 16.24
C MET A 1 6.18 -53.41 15.66
N VAL A 2 5.25 -52.47 15.94
CA VAL A 2 5.38 -51.00 15.93
C VAL A 2 5.44 -50.25 14.57
N THR A 3 4.28 -49.67 14.28
CA THR A 3 3.94 -48.47 13.49
C THR A 3 4.83 -47.26 13.78
N ARG A 4 5.13 -46.43 12.76
CA ARG A 4 5.56 -45.02 12.88
C ARG A 4 5.73 -44.42 11.47
N ALA A 5 5.41 -43.17 11.15
CA ALA A 5 4.55 -42.13 11.69
C ALA A 5 4.37 -41.18 10.49
N VAL A 6 3.14 -40.74 10.19
CA VAL A 6 2.92 -39.68 9.19
C VAL A 6 3.51 -38.40 9.78
N VAL A 7 4.66 -37.95 9.25
CA VAL A 7 5.25 -36.65 9.58
C VAL A 7 4.54 -35.60 8.73
N GLY A 8 3.72 -34.77 9.37
CA GLY A 8 2.99 -33.69 8.71
C GLY A 8 3.95 -32.62 8.16
N ALA A 9 3.70 -32.20 6.92
CA ALA A 9 4.42 -31.11 6.27
C ALA A 9 4.30 -29.82 7.09
N THR A 10 5.42 -29.11 7.26
CA THR A 10 5.48 -27.87 8.02
C THR A 10 5.31 -26.65 7.10
N ARG A 11 4.96 -25.48 7.65
CA ARG A 11 4.85 -24.22 6.89
C ARG A 11 6.12 -23.87 6.09
N ARG A 12 7.27 -24.37 6.54
CA ARG A 12 8.58 -24.16 5.91
C ARG A 12 8.74 -24.98 4.63
N ASP A 13 8.12 -26.16 4.57
CA ASP A 13 8.14 -27.03 3.39
C ASP A 13 7.28 -26.46 2.26
N VAL A 14 6.19 -25.75 2.61
CA VAL A 14 5.32 -25.04 1.65
C VAL A 14 6.04 -23.84 1.03
N LEU A 15 6.85 -23.11 1.82
CA LEU A 15 7.62 -21.96 1.31
C LEU A 15 8.81 -22.40 0.44
N ALA A 16 9.44 -23.54 0.76
CA ALA A 16 10.52 -24.07 -0.07
C ALA A 16 10.01 -24.71 -1.38
N GLY A 17 8.72 -25.07 -1.46
CA GLY A 17 8.09 -25.67 -2.63
C GLY A 17 7.35 -24.68 -3.55
N GLY A 18 7.37 -23.38 -3.26
CA GLY A 18 6.61 -22.37 -3.98
C GLY A 18 7.33 -21.81 -5.20
N ILE A 19 6.74 -22.06 -6.38
CA ILE A 19 6.90 -21.34 -7.66
C ILE A 19 8.00 -21.89 -8.58
N GLY A 20 7.69 -23.05 -9.16
CA GLY A 20 7.86 -23.26 -10.60
C GLY A 20 6.57 -22.85 -11.33
N LEU A 21 6.73 -22.35 -12.57
CA LEU A 21 5.73 -21.99 -13.60
C LEU A 21 5.24 -20.53 -13.63
N TYR A 22 5.95 -19.69 -14.40
CA TYR A 22 5.35 -18.93 -15.51
C TYR A 22 6.40 -18.78 -16.63
N ALA A 23 6.32 -19.66 -17.63
CA ALA A 23 6.95 -19.50 -18.93
C ALA A 23 5.85 -19.43 -19.98
N ALA A 24 5.47 -18.21 -20.43
CA ALA A 24 4.86 -17.92 -21.73
C ALA A 24 4.60 -16.41 -21.85
N GLY A 25 5.43 -15.71 -22.63
CA GLY A 25 5.25 -14.29 -22.93
C GLY A 25 6.46 -13.64 -23.58
N LEU A 26 6.81 -14.07 -24.79
CA LEU A 26 7.70 -13.30 -25.67
C LEU A 26 6.96 -12.02 -26.11
N LEU A 27 7.16 -10.91 -25.40
CA LEU A 27 6.80 -9.57 -25.89
C LEU A 27 7.88 -8.56 -25.49
N SER A 28 8.33 -7.81 -26.48
CA SER A 28 9.41 -6.83 -26.48
C SER A 28 9.52 -5.98 -25.20
N PRO A 29 10.75 -5.60 -24.78
CA PRO A 29 10.97 -4.68 -23.66
C PRO A 29 10.48 -3.23 -23.90
N PHE A 30 9.81 -2.96 -25.02
CA PHE A 30 9.33 -1.64 -25.42
C PHE A 30 7.85 -1.34 -25.06
N LEU A 31 7.06 -2.29 -24.54
CA LEU A 31 5.62 -2.06 -24.30
C LEU A 31 5.21 -1.87 -22.83
N PHE A 32 6.11 -2.00 -21.85
CA PHE A 32 5.74 -1.82 -20.44
C PHE A 32 6.65 -0.92 -19.55
N PRO A 33 7.53 -0.03 -20.07
CA PRO A 33 8.15 0.94 -19.16
C PRO A 33 7.14 2.00 -18.69
N GLN A 34 6.11 2.34 -19.49
CA GLN A 34 5.16 3.41 -19.13
C GLN A 34 4.14 3.00 -18.06
N ALA A 35 3.54 1.79 -18.11
CA ALA A 35 2.53 1.42 -17.11
C ALA A 35 3.11 1.26 -15.69
N LEU A 36 4.33 0.73 -15.57
CA LEU A 36 5.04 0.65 -14.30
C LEU A 36 5.63 1.99 -13.89
N ALA A 37 6.12 2.81 -14.83
CA ALA A 37 6.57 4.18 -14.52
C ALA A 37 5.41 5.10 -14.15
N GLU A 38 4.21 4.88 -14.67
CA GLU A 38 2.99 5.65 -14.36
C GLU A 38 2.40 5.24 -13.02
N ALA A 39 2.45 3.94 -12.67
CA ALA A 39 2.18 3.48 -11.31
C ALA A 39 3.23 4.03 -10.31
N ALA A 40 4.50 4.11 -10.70
CA ALA A 40 5.56 4.68 -9.87
C ALA A 40 5.50 6.21 -9.79
N SER A 41 5.05 6.92 -10.83
CA SER A 41 4.90 8.38 -10.83
C SER A 41 3.64 8.84 -10.10
N HIS A 42 2.61 7.99 -10.00
CA HIS A 42 1.44 8.24 -9.15
C HIS A 42 1.72 8.01 -7.65
N ALA A 43 2.81 7.33 -7.30
CA ALA A 43 3.20 7.12 -5.91
C ALA A 43 3.75 8.40 -5.25
N GLU A 44 4.12 9.41 -6.04
CA GLU A 44 4.37 10.77 -5.54
C GLU A 44 3.11 11.64 -5.71
N GLY A 45 1.96 11.07 -5.31
CA GLY A 45 0.70 11.80 -5.21
C GLY A 45 0.91 13.09 -4.42
N THR A 46 0.43 14.21 -4.97
CA THR A 46 0.67 15.55 -4.41
C THR A 46 0.42 15.55 -2.90
N ARG A 47 1.48 15.73 -2.11
CA ARG A 47 1.35 15.85 -0.66
C ARG A 47 0.95 17.27 -0.30
N ILE A 48 -0.34 17.53 -0.26
CA ILE A 48 -0.85 18.85 0.12
C ILE A 48 -0.95 18.92 1.64
N MET A 49 -0.26 19.89 2.24
CA MET A 49 -0.46 20.30 3.62
C MET A 49 -1.18 21.66 3.60
N SER A 50 -2.39 21.72 4.13
CA SER A 50 -3.21 22.94 4.04
C SER A 50 -4.11 23.10 5.26
N THR A 51 -4.86 24.20 5.28
CA THR A 51 -5.78 24.55 6.35
C THR A 51 -7.14 24.91 5.77
N ILE A 52 -8.20 24.39 6.37
CA ILE A 52 -9.58 24.86 6.12
C ILE A 52 -10.05 25.73 7.28
N LYS A 53 -10.69 26.85 6.97
CA LYS A 53 -11.37 27.68 7.96
C LYS A 53 -12.86 27.34 7.96
N THR A 54 -13.35 26.91 9.12
CA THR A 54 -14.76 26.58 9.32
C THR A 54 -15.59 27.84 9.55
N LYS A 55 -16.92 27.69 9.54
CA LYS A 55 -17.84 28.83 9.68
C LYS A 55 -17.74 29.54 11.03
N ASP A 56 -17.37 28.81 12.09
CA ASP A 56 -17.15 29.38 13.42
C ASP A 56 -15.78 30.05 13.57
N GLY A 57 -14.95 30.02 12.51
CA GLY A 57 -13.63 30.60 12.49
C GLY A 57 -12.51 29.66 12.91
N THR A 58 -12.82 28.43 13.33
CA THR A 58 -11.80 27.41 13.65
C THR A 58 -11.01 27.03 12.40
N GLU A 59 -9.69 27.06 12.53
CA GLU A 59 -8.75 26.66 11.48
C GLU A 59 -8.26 25.23 11.72
N ILE A 60 -8.47 24.35 10.75
CA ILE A 60 -8.14 22.93 10.83
C ILE A 60 -7.05 22.63 9.81
N PHE A 61 -5.88 22.22 10.31
CA PHE A 61 -4.81 21.67 9.49
C PHE A 61 -5.15 20.25 9.01
N TYR A 62 -4.84 19.93 7.76
CA TYR A 62 -5.00 18.60 7.19
C TYR A 62 -3.91 18.27 6.17
N LYS A 63 -3.72 16.96 5.94
CA LYS A 63 -2.88 16.41 4.88
C LYS A 63 -3.79 15.72 3.85
N ASP A 64 -3.60 16.02 2.57
CA ASP A 64 -4.36 15.44 1.45
C ASP A 64 -3.39 14.85 0.44
N TRP A 65 -3.39 13.53 0.34
CA TRP A 65 -2.44 12.73 -0.43
C TRP A 65 -3.18 11.77 -1.36
N GLY A 66 -2.69 11.63 -2.59
CA GLY A 66 -3.20 10.68 -3.58
C GLY A 66 -3.88 11.36 -4.78
N PRO A 67 -4.35 10.57 -5.75
CA PRO A 67 -5.04 11.09 -6.94
C PRO A 67 -6.35 11.79 -6.58
N ARG A 68 -6.64 12.91 -7.24
CA ARG A 68 -7.84 13.73 -6.97
C ARG A 68 -9.16 13.06 -7.40
N ASP A 69 -9.07 12.06 -8.27
CA ASP A 69 -10.17 11.28 -8.83
C ASP A 69 -10.35 9.91 -8.14
N ALA A 70 -9.53 9.60 -7.12
CA ALA A 70 -9.69 8.40 -6.31
C ALA A 70 -10.81 8.54 -5.27
N GLN A 71 -11.25 7.40 -4.73
CA GLN A 71 -12.17 7.37 -3.60
C GLN A 71 -11.50 7.98 -2.36
N ALA A 72 -12.10 9.02 -1.79
CA ALA A 72 -11.59 9.63 -0.57
C ALA A 72 -11.77 8.71 0.65
N ILE A 73 -10.74 8.68 1.50
CA ILE A 73 -10.73 8.04 2.82
C ILE A 73 -10.25 9.09 3.83
N VAL A 74 -10.97 9.23 4.95
CA VAL A 74 -10.66 10.23 5.98
C VAL A 74 -10.23 9.53 7.25
N PHE A 75 -9.06 9.91 7.75
CA PHE A 75 -8.53 9.43 9.02
C PHE A 75 -8.71 10.50 10.10
N HIS A 76 -9.12 10.06 11.30
CA HIS A 76 -9.21 10.89 12.49
C HIS A 76 -8.17 10.39 13.50
N HIS A 77 -7.33 11.29 14.03
CA HIS A 77 -6.36 10.94 15.05
C HIS A 77 -7.00 10.89 16.45
N GLY A 78 -6.32 10.23 17.38
CA GLY A 78 -6.70 10.21 18.80
C GLY A 78 -6.26 11.47 19.56
N TRP A 79 -6.66 11.55 20.82
CA TRP A 79 -6.12 12.50 21.79
C TRP A 79 -4.87 11.92 22.45
N PRO A 80 -3.79 12.70 22.73
CA PRO A 80 -3.57 14.11 22.41
C PRO A 80 -2.75 14.31 21.11
N LEU A 81 -2.96 13.47 20.10
CA LEU A 81 -2.10 13.38 18.92
C LEU A 81 -2.50 14.37 17.81
N SER A 82 -1.79 14.29 16.67
CA SER A 82 -2.01 15.07 15.45
C SER A 82 -2.21 14.16 14.23
N ALA A 83 -2.35 14.74 13.05
CA ALA A 83 -2.41 14.00 11.77
C ALA A 83 -1.15 13.16 11.49
N ASP A 84 -0.01 13.45 12.13
CA ASP A 84 1.26 12.74 11.90
C ASP A 84 1.23 11.29 12.39
N ASP A 85 0.30 10.93 13.28
CA ASP A 85 0.14 9.55 13.78
C ASP A 85 -0.23 8.55 12.67
N TRP A 86 -0.75 9.05 11.55
CA TRP A 86 -1.12 8.25 10.38
C TRP A 86 -0.03 8.16 9.31
N ASP A 87 1.11 8.83 9.47
CA ASP A 87 2.15 8.86 8.44
C ASP A 87 2.63 7.44 8.07
N ALA A 88 2.73 6.54 9.05
CA ALA A 88 3.16 5.16 8.81
C ALA A 88 2.17 4.35 7.94
N GLN A 89 0.87 4.60 8.06
CA GLN A 89 -0.16 3.90 7.28
C GLN A 89 -0.33 4.49 5.89
N MET A 90 -0.01 5.77 5.70
CA MET A 90 -0.14 6.46 4.43
C MET A 90 1.13 6.41 3.56
N LEU A 91 2.22 5.79 4.05
CA LEU A 91 3.49 5.61 3.34
C LEU A 91 3.66 4.25 2.64
N PHE A 92 2.68 3.35 2.74
CA PHE A 92 2.67 2.02 2.11
C PHE A 92 1.37 1.79 1.33
#